data_AF-A0A1G2TX20-F1
#
_entry.id   AF-A0A1G2TX20-F1
#
_cell.length_a   1.000
_cell.length_b   1.000
_cell.length_c   1.000
_cell.angle_alpha   90.00
_cell.angle_beta   90.00
_cell.angle_gamma   90.00
#
_symmetry.space_group_name_H-M   'P 1'
#
loop_
_entity.id
_entity.type
_entity.pdbx_description
1 polymer ?
#
loop_
_entity_poly.entity_id
_entity_poly.type
_entity_poly.pdbx_seq_one_letter_code
_entity_poly.pdbx_strand_id
1 'polypeptide(L)'
;MKVYNISWDNLRLPRGNYDTVIGFSMGAVLACDYVEIKFVKTLILCSMTPIAHSLKTLKAKEVIFIVGEKEKWVYKNNLQLAKTLKCKWRIVVIPGADHKITGNYRKKLLELAV
;
A
#
# COMPACT_ATOMS: atom_id res chain seq x y z
N MET A 1 -3.44 14.75 9.21
CA MET A 1 -2.69 13.51 8.92
C MET A 1 -1.72 13.25 10.06
N LYS A 2 -1.84 12.12 10.78
CA LYS A 2 -0.83 11.70 11.77
C LYS A 2 0.17 10.77 11.06
N VAL A 3 1.46 11.03 11.24
CA VAL A 3 2.55 10.23 10.65
C VAL A 3 3.16 9.38 11.75
N TYR A 4 3.26 8.07 11.53
CA TYR A 4 3.92 7.13 12.43
C TYR A 4 5.13 6.53 11.72
N ASN A 5 6.31 6.66 12.34
CA ASN A 5 7.51 5.97 11.87
C ASN A 5 7.54 4.59 12.50
N ILE A 6 7.46 3.56 11.67
CA ILE A 6 7.61 2.16 12.08
C ILE A 6 8.98 1.70 11.58
N SER A 7 9.84 1.22 12.48
CA SER A 7 11.08 0.53 12.14
C SER A 7 10.87 -0.98 12.23
N TRP A 8 11.52 -1.73 11.34
CA TRP A 8 11.57 -3.19 11.42
C TRP A 8 12.24 -3.67 12.71
N ASP A 9 13.20 -2.90 13.24
CA ASP A 9 13.91 -3.24 14.48
C ASP A 9 13.05 -3.05 15.74
N ASN A 10 11.93 -2.32 15.62
CA ASN A 10 11.01 -2.02 16.71
C ASN A 10 9.57 -2.01 16.20
N LEU A 11 9.12 -3.19 15.73
CA LEU A 11 7.77 -3.46 15.24
C LEU A 11 6.72 -3.25 16.34
N ARG A 12 6.38 -1.98 16.59
CA ARG A 12 5.20 -1.59 17.36
C ARG A 12 4.21 -0.99 16.38
N LEU A 13 3.24 -1.79 15.97
CA LEU A 13 2.12 -1.30 15.20
C LEU A 13 1.42 -0.16 15.97
N PRO A 14 1.05 0.93 15.30
CA PRO A 14 0.47 2.10 15.96
C PRO A 14 -0.84 1.73 16.66
N ARG A 15 -1.01 2.23 17.88
CA ARG A 15 -2.27 2.07 18.64
C ARG A 15 -3.26 3.12 18.13
N GLY A 16 -4.29 2.67 17.41
CA GLY A 16 -5.34 3.55 16.90
C GLY A 16 -6.29 2.81 15.97
N ASN A 17 -7.36 3.50 15.56
CA ASN A 17 -8.17 3.10 14.41
C ASN A 17 -7.97 4.20 13.36
N TYR A 18 -7.65 3.79 12.14
CA TYR A 18 -7.38 4.70 11.03
C TYR A 18 -8.30 4.35 9.87
N ASP A 19 -8.92 5.37 9.29
CA ASP A 19 -9.73 5.19 8.09
C ASP A 19 -8.87 4.84 6.88
N THR A 20 -7.70 5.46 6.77
CA THR A 20 -6.75 5.27 5.67
C THR A 20 -5.38 4.89 6.21
N VAL A 21 -4.78 3.83 5.65
CA VAL A 21 -3.40 3.41 5.91
C VAL A 21 -2.63 3.42 4.60
N ILE A 22 -1.41 3.94 4.66
CA ILE A 22 -0.54 4.10 3.49
C ILE A 22 0.81 3.50 3.84
N GLY A 23 1.34 2.64 2.97
CA GLY A 23 2.69 2.11 3.11
C GLY A 23 3.44 2.15 1.79
N PHE A 24 4.76 2.35 1.85
CA PHE A 24 5.64 2.41 0.68
C PHE A 24 6.72 1.34 0.73
N SER A 25 6.96 0.66 -0.38
CA SER A 25 7.96 -0.41 -0.50
C SER A 25 7.78 -1.45 0.60
N MET A 26 8.78 -1.72 1.45
CA MET A 26 8.64 -2.58 2.62
C MET A 26 7.61 -2.08 3.64
N GLY A 27 7.40 -0.77 3.75
CA GLY A 27 6.35 -0.20 4.60
C GLY A 27 4.93 -0.57 4.13
N ALA A 28 4.75 -0.92 2.86
CA ALA A 28 3.48 -1.45 2.35
C ALA A 28 3.18 -2.84 2.90
N VAL A 29 4.21 -3.66 3.16
CA VAL A 29 4.05 -4.96 3.83
C VAL A 29 3.60 -4.77 5.28
N LEU A 30 4.22 -3.83 6.00
CA LEU A 30 3.81 -3.51 7.38
C LEU A 30 2.38 -2.94 7.45
N ALA A 31 1.98 -2.18 6.43
CA ALA A 31 0.61 -1.71 6.30
C ALA A 31 -0.37 -2.88 6.13
N CYS A 32 0.00 -3.93 5.40
CA CYS A 32 -0.77 -5.18 5.33
C CYS A 32 -0.89 -5.83 6.71
N ASP A 33 0.20 -6.00 7.45
CA ASP A 33 0.18 -6.61 8.80
C ASP A 33 -0.76 -5.87 9.74
N TYR A 34 -0.75 -4.53 9.68
CA TYR A 34 -1.70 -3.71 10.42
C TYR A 34 -3.15 -4.01 10.02
N VAL A 35 -3.42 -4.10 8.72
CA VAL A 35 -4.77 -4.29 8.15
C VAL A 35 -5.28 -5.74 8.27
N GLU A 36 -4.42 -6.72 8.51
CA GLU A 36 -4.86 -8.07 8.91
C GLU A 36 -5.49 -8.07 10.30
N ILE A 37 -5.02 -7.19 11.19
CA ILE A 37 -5.48 -7.11 12.57
C ILE A 37 -6.64 -6.10 12.68
N LYS A 38 -6.54 -4.96 12.01
CA LYS A 38 -7.46 -3.82 12.13
C LYS A 38 -8.20 -3.55 10.81
N PHE A 39 -9.51 -3.34 10.90
CA PHE A 39 -10.28 -2.88 9.75
C PHE A 39 -9.93 -1.44 9.37
N VAL A 40 -9.79 -1.17 8.07
CA VAL A 40 -9.59 0.19 7.51
C VAL A 40 -10.54 0.43 6.34
N LYS A 41 -10.89 1.69 6.07
CA LYS A 41 -11.70 2.03 4.88
C LYS A 41 -10.84 1.89 3.62
N THR A 42 -9.63 2.47 3.64
CA THR A 42 -8.74 2.50 2.47
C THR A 42 -7.34 2.06 2.86
N LEU A 43 -6.78 1.11 2.13
CA LEU A 43 -5.37 0.75 2.21
C LEU A 43 -4.68 1.14 0.90
N ILE A 44 -3.66 1.99 0.97
CA ILE A 44 -2.86 2.41 -0.19
C ILE A 44 -1.48 1.75 -0.11
N LEU A 45 -1.20 0.90 -1.10
CA LEU A 45 0.04 0.13 -1.20
C LEU A 45 0.91 0.73 -2.31
N CYS A 46 1.88 1.55 -1.90
CA CYS A 46 2.78 2.26 -2.79
C CYS A 46 4.02 1.41 -3.09
N SER A 47 4.19 0.98 -4.34
CA SER A 47 5.36 0.25 -4.84
C SER A 47 5.74 -0.96 -3.95
N MET A 48 4.74 -1.73 -3.52
CA MET A 48 4.91 -2.82 -2.55
C MET A 48 5.91 -3.89 -3.02
N THR A 49 6.81 -4.28 -2.12
CA THR A 49 7.81 -5.33 -2.34
C THR A 49 7.13 -6.71 -2.46
N PRO A 50 7.56 -7.60 -3.36
CA PRO A 50 6.93 -8.91 -3.60
C PRO A 50 7.31 -9.97 -2.56
N ILE A 51 7.01 -9.71 -1.30
CA ILE A 51 7.29 -10.66 -0.19
C ILE A 51 6.03 -11.43 0.20
N ALA A 52 4.85 -10.84 -0.02
CA ALA A 52 3.57 -11.48 0.26
C ALA A 52 3.19 -12.49 -0.83
N HIS A 53 2.60 -13.63 -0.43
CA HIS A 53 2.04 -14.63 -1.34
C HIS A 53 0.53 -14.45 -1.59
N SER A 54 -0.17 -13.77 -0.68
CA SER A 54 -1.62 -13.53 -0.76
C SER A 54 -2.01 -12.36 0.13
N LEU A 55 -3.11 -11.68 -0.21
CA LEU A 55 -3.73 -10.59 0.55
C LEU A 55 -5.18 -10.93 0.97
N LYS A 56 -5.55 -12.21 0.96
CA LYS A 56 -6.92 -12.69 1.22
C LYS A 56 -7.46 -12.38 2.63
N THR A 57 -6.56 -12.08 3.55
CA THR A 57 -6.77 -11.85 4.99
C THR A 57 -6.95 -10.36 5.33
N LEU A 58 -6.70 -9.46 4.38
CA LEU A 58 -6.77 -8.02 4.63
C LEU A 58 -8.20 -7.57 4.94
N LYS A 59 -8.36 -6.79 6.01
CA LYS A 59 -9.63 -6.19 6.44
C LYS A 59 -9.73 -4.74 5.93
N ALA A 60 -9.95 -4.57 4.63
CA ALA A 60 -10.13 -3.26 4.02
C ALA A 60 -11.42 -3.19 3.19
N LYS A 61 -12.05 -2.01 3.09
CA LYS A 61 -13.15 -1.79 2.14
C LYS A 61 -12.63 -1.62 0.71
N GLU A 62 -11.52 -0.91 0.54
CA GLU A 62 -10.81 -0.74 -0.74
C GLU A 62 -9.29 -0.85 -0.56
N VAL A 63 -8.62 -1.46 -1.53
CA VAL A 63 -7.15 -1.47 -1.66
C VAL A 63 -6.73 -0.78 -2.96
N ILE A 64 -5.85 0.20 -2.85
CA ILE A 64 -5.32 0.95 -3.99
C ILE A 64 -3.82 0.68 -4.09
N PHE A 65 -3.39 0.05 -5.18
CA PHE A 65 -1.98 -0.07 -5.48
C PHE A 65 -1.54 1.16 -6.28
N ILE A 66 -0.41 1.75 -5.91
CA ILE A 66 0.25 2.80 -6.70
C ILE A 66 1.62 2.27 -7.12
N VAL A 67 1.93 2.31 -8.40
CA VAL A 67 3.23 1.86 -8.93
C VAL A 67 3.74 2.84 -9.97
N GLY A 68 5.05 3.04 -10.04
CA GLY A 68 5.68 3.76 -11.13
C GLY A 68 5.71 2.92 -12.41
N GLU A 69 5.54 3.56 -13.56
CA GLU A 69 5.59 2.89 -14.88
C GLU A 69 6.90 2.13 -15.12
N LYS A 70 8.01 2.65 -14.59
CA LYS A 70 9.33 2.01 -14.73
C LYS A 70 9.47 0.75 -13.86
N GLU A 71 8.54 0.52 -12.94
CA GLU A 71 8.56 -0.59 -11.98
C GLU A 71 7.80 -1.83 -12.51
N LYS A 72 8.14 -2.30 -13.72
CA LYS A 72 7.40 -3.38 -14.42
C LYS A 72 7.21 -4.65 -13.58
N TRP A 73 8.24 -5.04 -12.84
CA TRP A 73 8.20 -6.20 -11.95
C TRP A 73 7.25 -6.00 -10.77
N VAL A 74 7.28 -4.81 -10.14
CA VAL A 74 6.39 -4.46 -9.03
C VAL A 74 4.94 -4.45 -9.50
N TYR A 75 4.67 -3.88 -10.68
CA TYR A 75 3.34 -3.94 -11.30
C TYR A 75 2.83 -5.37 -11.49
N LYS A 76 3.65 -6.25 -12.09
CA LYS A 76 3.26 -7.65 -12.32
C LYS A 76 2.95 -8.37 -11.02
N ASN A 77 3.78 -8.19 -10.00
CA ASN A 77 3.56 -8.78 -8.69
C ASN A 77 2.28 -8.25 -8.04
N ASN A 78 2.09 -6.92 -8.00
CA ASN A 78 0.92 -6.31 -7.38
C ASN A 78 -0.36 -6.72 -8.10
N LEU A 79 -0.34 -6.87 -9.43
CA LEU A 79 -1.45 -7.40 -10.20
C LEU A 79 -1.80 -8.84 -9.81
N GLN A 80 -0.80 -9.69 -9.56
CA GLN A 80 -1.04 -11.06 -9.10
C GLN A 80 -1.62 -11.08 -7.67
N LEU A 81 -1.08 -10.27 -6.77
CA LEU A 81 -1.55 -10.19 -5.39
C LEU A 81 -2.95 -9.58 -5.28
N ALA A 82 -3.25 -8.57 -6.09
CA ALA A 82 -4.55 -7.92 -6.12
C ALA A 82 -5.69 -8.93 -6.43
N LYS A 83 -5.43 -9.93 -7.28
CA LYS A 83 -6.39 -11.00 -7.58
C LYS A 83 -6.76 -11.87 -6.37
N THR A 84 -5.96 -11.85 -5.31
CA THR A 84 -6.23 -12.62 -4.08
C THR A 84 -7.08 -11.85 -3.06
N LEU A 85 -7.32 -10.56 -3.30
CA LEU A 85 -8.14 -9.71 -2.43
C LEU A 85 -9.61 -10.11 -2.48
N LYS A 86 -10.30 -9.94 -1.35
CA LYS A 86 -11.75 -10.14 -1.20
C LYS A 86 -12.55 -8.83 -1.15
N CYS A 87 -11.90 -7.70 -1.44
CA CYS A 87 -12.48 -6.36 -1.40
C CYS A 87 -12.28 -5.66 -2.75
N LYS A 88 -12.78 -4.42 -2.87
CA LYS A 88 -12.56 -3.61 -4.07
C LYS A 88 -11.07 -3.29 -4.20
N TRP A 89 -10.54 -3.38 -5.41
CA TRP A 89 -9.15 -3.02 -5.66
C TRP A 89 -8.95 -2.39 -7.03
N ARG A 90 -7.88 -1.58 -7.13
CA ARG A 90 -7.41 -1.01 -8.39
C ARG A 90 -5.91 -0.75 -8.34
N ILE A 91 -5.29 -0.67 -9.51
CA ILE A 91 -3.88 -0.33 -9.67
C ILE A 91 -3.78 0.99 -10.43
N VAL A 92 -3.04 1.93 -9.87
CA VAL A 92 -2.73 3.23 -10.45
C VAL A 92 -1.26 3.21 -10.88
N VAL A 93 -1.03 3.31 -12.18
CA VAL A 93 0.32 3.41 -12.74
C VAL A 93 0.65 4.88 -12.94
N ILE A 94 1.80 5.32 -12.42
CA ILE A 94 2.28 6.70 -12.54
C ILE A 94 3.26 6.80 -13.71
N PRO A 95 2.91 7.51 -14.80
CA PRO A 95 3.79 7.64 -15.98
C PRO A 95 5.14 8.26 -15.61
N GLY A 96 6.22 7.68 -16.16
CA GLY A 96 7.60 8.14 -15.98
C GLY A 96 8.21 7.96 -14.58
N ALA A 97 7.42 7.56 -13.58
CA ALA A 97 7.89 7.43 -12.20
C ALA A 97 8.73 6.16 -11.97
N ASP A 98 9.71 6.28 -11.07
CA ASP A 98 10.55 5.22 -10.53
C ASP A 98 10.10 4.84 -9.11
N HIS A 99 10.89 4.00 -8.41
CA HIS A 99 10.64 3.53 -7.05
C HIS A 99 10.89 4.62 -6.00
N LYS A 100 10.27 5.80 -6.16
CA LYS A 100 10.41 6.96 -5.25
C LYS A 100 9.11 7.75 -5.18
N ILE A 101 8.74 8.18 -3.97
CA ILE A 101 7.57 9.06 -3.75
C ILE A 101 7.93 10.52 -4.07
N THR A 102 8.11 10.84 -5.35
CA THR A 102 8.42 12.20 -5.80
C THR A 102 7.54 12.62 -6.98
N GLY A 103 7.53 13.92 -7.31
CA GLY A 103 6.83 14.45 -8.49
C GLY A 103 5.37 14.00 -8.60
N ASN A 104 5.02 13.43 -9.75
CA ASN A 104 3.66 12.95 -10.06
C ASN A 104 3.19 11.83 -9.13
N TYR A 105 4.10 11.01 -8.61
CA TYR A 105 3.77 9.97 -7.64
C TYR A 105 3.20 10.60 -6.37
N ARG A 106 3.93 11.57 -5.81
CA ARG A 106 3.50 12.28 -4.60
C ARG A 106 2.17 13.01 -4.82
N LYS A 107 2.01 13.67 -5.97
CA LYS A 107 0.75 14.35 -6.33
C LYS A 107 -0.42 13.37 -6.32
N LYS A 108 -0.28 12.22 -6.98
CA LYS A 108 -1.34 11.21 -7.05
C LYS A 108 -1.64 10.57 -5.70
N LEU A 109 -0.60 10.30 -4.90
CA LEU A 109 -0.76 9.78 -3.55
C LEU A 109 -1.59 10.74 -2.67
N LEU A 110 -1.31 12.04 -2.72
CA LEU A 110 -2.07 13.04 -1.96
C LEU A 110 -3.52 13.12 -2.42
N GLU A 111 -3.79 13.06 -3.73
CA GLU A 111 -5.16 13.04 -4.28
C GLU A 111 -5.97 11.84 -3.75
N LEU A 112 -5.32 10.68 -3.58
CA LEU A 112 -5.96 9.44 -3.13
C LEU A 112 -6.08 9.32 -1.60
N ALA A 113 -5.34 10.14 -0.86
CA ALA A 113 -5.26 10.08 0.61
C ALA A 113 -6.23 11.03 1.33
N VAL A 114 -6.93 11.89 0.58
CA VAL A 114 -7.97 12.83 1.07
C VAL A 114 -9.33 12.16 0.99
#